data_AF-A0A3D1SRS6-F1
#
_entry.id   AF-A0A3D1SRS6-F1
#
_cell.length_a   1.000
_cell.length_b   1.000
_cell.length_c   1.000
_cell.angle_alpha   90.00
_cell.angle_beta   90.00
_cell.angle_gamma   90.00
#
_symmetry.space_group_name_H-M   'P 1'
#
loop_
_entity.id
_entity.type
_entity.pdbx_description
1 polymer ?
#
loop_
_entity_poly.entity_id
_entity_poly.type
_entity_poly.pdbx_seq_one_letter_code
_entity_poly.pdbx_strand_id
1 'polypeptide(L)'
;KEDLMQAFQGLMKEWREWIKHTEVMSPRNYQAYVILTMCRALYTVNYEEFVSKKEAALWAEKELPEWSSLIQRALLWREAWRDEQVDGNATLQETLRFVHFVLSQCEKDTGVS
;
A
#
# COMPACT_ATOMS: atom_id res chain seq x y z
N LYS A 1 5.81 -22.10 -1.11
CA LYS A 1 5.47 -21.23 0.05
C LYS A 1 6.67 -20.36 0.42
N GLU A 2 7.87 -20.95 0.63
CA GLU A 2 9.11 -20.18 0.82
C GLU A 2 9.46 -19.25 -0.35
N ASP A 3 9.37 -19.72 -1.60
CA ASP A 3 9.64 -18.87 -2.78
C ASP A 3 8.73 -17.64 -2.89
N LEU A 4 7.50 -17.74 -2.37
CA LEU A 4 6.50 -16.67 -2.41
C LEU A 4 6.90 -15.53 -1.48
N MET A 5 7.23 -15.89 -0.25
CA MET A 5 7.59 -14.94 0.80
C MET A 5 8.96 -14.32 0.52
N GLN A 6 9.90 -15.08 -0.05
CA GLN A 6 11.18 -14.53 -0.49
C GLN A 6 11.02 -13.51 -1.63
N ALA A 7 10.23 -13.83 -2.66
CA ALA A 7 9.95 -12.88 -3.74
C ALA A 7 9.25 -11.62 -3.21
N PHE A 8 8.34 -11.80 -2.27
CA PHE A 8 7.63 -10.71 -1.63
C PHE A 8 8.55 -9.83 -0.75
N GLN A 9 9.46 -10.42 0.02
CA GLN A 9 10.48 -9.68 0.78
C GLN A 9 11.41 -8.86 -0.13
N GLY A 10 11.83 -9.43 -1.26
CA GLY A 10 12.59 -8.72 -2.29
C GLY A 10 11.85 -7.49 -2.80
N LEU A 11 10.57 -7.67 -3.15
CA LEU A 11 9.69 -6.57 -3.57
C LEU A 11 9.57 -5.49 -2.48
N MET A 12 9.39 -5.86 -1.21
CA MET A 12 9.26 -4.88 -0.11
C MET A 12 10.54 -4.06 0.11
N LYS A 13 11.70 -4.67 -0.09
CA LYS A 13 12.99 -3.96 -0.05
C LYS A 13 13.10 -2.95 -1.20
N GLU A 14 12.68 -3.33 -2.40
CA GLU A 14 12.63 -2.41 -3.55
C GLU A 14 11.67 -1.24 -3.29
N TRP A 15 10.49 -1.51 -2.71
CA TRP A 15 9.54 -0.46 -2.31
C TRP A 15 10.15 0.54 -1.33
N ARG A 16 10.93 0.09 -0.34
CA ARG A 16 11.61 0.97 0.63
C ARG A 16 12.59 1.93 -0.03
N GLU A 17 13.30 1.49 -1.06
CA GLU A 17 14.18 2.37 -1.83
C GLU A 17 13.38 3.30 -2.73
N TRP A 18 12.34 2.77 -3.37
CA TRP A 18 11.53 3.51 -4.32
C TRP A 18 10.72 4.65 -3.66
N ILE A 19 10.23 4.49 -2.43
CA ILE A 19 9.44 5.53 -1.72
C ILE A 19 10.25 6.79 -1.38
N LYS A 20 11.58 6.76 -1.53
CA LYS A 20 12.44 7.94 -1.39
C LYS A 20 12.23 8.93 -2.54
N HIS A 21 11.67 8.47 -3.67
CA HIS A 21 11.34 9.26 -4.85
C HIS A 21 9.88 9.74 -4.78
N THR A 22 9.58 10.66 -3.87
CA THR A 22 8.20 11.11 -3.59
C THR A 22 7.56 11.89 -4.74
N GLU A 23 8.38 12.46 -5.64
CA GLU A 23 7.96 13.24 -6.80
C GLU A 23 7.10 12.43 -7.79
N VAL A 24 7.35 11.13 -7.92
CA VAL A 24 6.53 10.26 -8.79
C VAL A 24 5.19 9.89 -8.16
N MET A 25 5.01 10.14 -6.85
CA MET A 25 3.81 9.85 -6.06
C MET A 25 2.82 11.02 -5.95
N SER A 26 3.12 12.16 -6.56
CA SER A 26 2.21 13.31 -6.55
C SER A 26 0.84 13.01 -7.17
N PRO A 27 0.72 12.32 -8.33
CA PRO A 27 -0.58 12.04 -8.95
C PRO A 27 -1.49 11.16 -8.08
N ARG A 28 -2.74 11.57 -7.90
CA ARG A 28 -3.72 10.89 -7.03
C ARG A 28 -4.02 9.45 -7.45
N ASN A 29 -4.08 9.18 -8.76
CA ASN A 29 -4.25 7.83 -9.31
C ASN A 29 -3.07 6.91 -8.92
N TYR A 30 -1.87 7.47 -8.85
CA TYR A 30 -0.69 6.72 -8.48
C TYR A 30 -0.61 6.52 -6.97
N GLN A 31 -1.03 7.48 -6.15
CA GLN A 31 -1.23 7.25 -4.71
C GLN A 31 -2.22 6.12 -4.44
N ALA A 32 -3.33 6.08 -5.19
CA ALA A 32 -4.30 4.99 -5.10
C ALA A 32 -3.66 3.63 -5.41
N TYR A 33 -2.86 3.56 -6.48
CA TYR A 33 -2.12 2.35 -6.82
C TYR A 33 -1.19 1.90 -5.69
N VAL A 34 -0.46 2.84 -5.08
CA VAL A 34 0.48 2.56 -4.00
C VAL A 34 -0.26 2.05 -2.76
N ILE A 35 -1.27 2.78 -2.27
CA ILE A 35 -2.03 2.42 -1.07
C ILE A 35 -2.62 1.01 -1.21
N LEU A 36 -3.24 0.72 -2.35
CA LEU A 36 -3.86 -0.58 -2.60
C LEU A 36 -2.82 -1.70 -2.78
N THR A 37 -1.61 -1.37 -3.25
CA THR A 37 -0.50 -2.33 -3.30
C THR A 37 -0.01 -2.65 -1.90
N MET A 38 0.10 -1.64 -1.01
CA MET A 38 0.46 -1.83 0.39
C MET A 38 -0.58 -2.66 1.16
N CYS A 39 -1.88 -2.45 0.91
CA CYS A 39 -2.92 -3.29 1.51
C CYS A 39 -2.75 -4.77 1.11
N ARG A 40 -2.47 -5.05 -0.17
CA ARG A 40 -2.23 -6.41 -0.66
C ARG A 40 -0.98 -7.03 -0.07
N ALA A 41 0.08 -6.23 0.05
CA ALA A 41 1.31 -6.61 0.70
C ALA A 41 1.08 -7.07 2.14
N LEU A 42 0.37 -6.27 2.93
CA LEU A 42 0.05 -6.60 4.32
C LEU A 42 -0.81 -7.86 4.43
N TYR A 43 -1.82 -8.02 3.58
CA TYR A 43 -2.64 -9.23 3.54
C TYR A 43 -1.79 -10.47 3.26
N THR A 44 -0.90 -10.42 2.26
CA THR A 44 -0.06 -11.56 1.89
C THR A 44 0.87 -11.97 3.02
N VAL A 45 1.41 -11.04 3.80
CA VAL A 45 2.23 -11.39 4.98
C VAL A 45 1.39 -12.08 6.05
N ASN A 46 0.18 -11.60 6.30
CA ASN A 46 -0.66 -12.12 7.39
C ASN A 46 -1.30 -13.47 7.08
N TYR A 47 -1.61 -13.75 5.81
CA TYR A 47 -2.37 -14.94 5.41
C TYR A 47 -1.63 -15.87 4.45
N GLU A 48 -0.41 -15.53 4.04
CA GLU A 48 0.39 -16.27 3.04
C GLU A 48 -0.36 -16.50 1.70
N GLU A 49 -1.28 -15.59 1.36
CA GLU A 49 -2.17 -15.71 0.21
C GLU A 49 -2.15 -14.44 -0.66
N PHE A 50 -2.33 -14.61 -1.96
CA PHE A 50 -2.54 -13.51 -2.89
C PHE A 50 -4.01 -13.33 -3.23
N VAL A 51 -4.57 -12.23 -2.77
CA VAL A 51 -5.92 -11.78 -3.16
C VAL A 51 -5.81 -10.56 -4.09
N SER A 52 -6.93 -10.11 -4.66
CA SER A 52 -6.94 -8.88 -5.42
C SER A 52 -6.63 -7.66 -4.53
N LYS A 53 -6.14 -6.58 -5.15
CA LYS A 53 -5.94 -5.30 -4.46
C LYS A 53 -7.21 -4.74 -3.80
N LYS A 54 -8.39 -5.05 -4.37
CA LYS A 54 -9.68 -4.59 -3.81
C LYS A 54 -10.04 -5.41 -2.58
N GLU A 55 -9.92 -6.74 -2.64
CA GLU A 55 -10.18 -7.62 -1.49
C GLU A 55 -9.26 -7.31 -0.32
N ALA A 56 -7.95 -7.18 -0.56
CA ALA A 56 -6.99 -6.81 0.48
C ALA A 56 -7.27 -5.43 1.08
N ALA A 57 -7.70 -4.46 0.28
CA ALA A 57 -8.03 -3.13 0.78
C ALA A 57 -9.27 -3.14 1.68
N LEU A 58 -10.33 -3.87 1.29
CA LEU A 58 -11.53 -4.01 2.12
C LEU A 58 -11.26 -4.76 3.44
N TRP A 59 -10.30 -5.69 3.43
CA TRP A 59 -9.80 -6.31 4.65
C TRP A 59 -9.03 -5.31 5.51
N ALA A 60 -8.03 -4.63 4.93
CA ALA A 60 -7.19 -3.68 5.65
C ALA A 60 -7.99 -2.50 6.22
N GLU A 61 -9.03 -2.06 5.54
CA GLU A 61 -9.96 -1.03 6.02
C GLU A 61 -10.61 -1.41 7.37
N LYS A 62 -10.88 -2.69 7.60
CA LYS A 62 -11.48 -3.22 8.83
C LYS A 62 -10.43 -3.43 9.93
N GLU A 63 -9.26 -3.95 9.55
CA GLU A 63 -8.17 -4.25 10.50
C GLU A 63 -7.39 -3.01 10.93
N LEU A 64 -7.42 -1.95 10.12
CA LEU A 64 -6.70 -0.69 10.36
C LEU A 64 -7.66 0.50 10.44
N PRO A 65 -8.45 0.65 11.53
CA PRO A 65 -9.43 1.73 11.67
C PRO A 65 -8.83 3.13 11.50
N GLU A 66 -7.58 3.34 11.93
CA GLU A 66 -6.85 4.61 11.78
C GLU A 66 -6.60 4.98 10.30
N TRP A 67 -6.42 3.96 9.43
CA TRP A 67 -6.13 4.13 8.01
C TRP A 67 -7.35 3.95 7.11
N SER A 68 -8.49 3.56 7.68
CA SER A 68 -9.74 3.25 6.96
C SER A 68 -10.16 4.36 5.99
N SER A 69 -10.14 5.62 6.44
CA SER A 69 -10.50 6.77 5.59
C SER A 69 -9.57 6.95 4.39
N LEU A 70 -8.27 6.71 4.54
CA LEU A 70 -7.30 6.78 3.44
C LEU A 70 -7.52 5.63 2.45
N ILE A 71 -7.77 4.41 2.95
CA ILE A 71 -8.00 3.22 2.13
C ILE A 71 -9.29 3.35 1.31
N GLN A 72 -10.37 3.84 1.92
CA GLN A 72 -11.63 4.13 1.22
C GLN A 72 -11.42 5.14 0.08
N ARG A 73 -10.69 6.24 0.35
CA ARG A 73 -10.36 7.22 -0.69
C ARG A 73 -9.56 6.61 -1.83
N ALA A 74 -8.57 5.75 -1.53
CA ALA A 74 -7.80 5.06 -2.55
C ALA A 74 -8.65 4.13 -3.43
N LEU A 75 -9.64 3.44 -2.87
CA LEU A 75 -10.60 2.66 -3.63
C LEU A 75 -11.40 3.55 -4.60
N LEU A 76 -11.89 4.70 -4.12
CA LEU A 76 -12.62 5.66 -4.95
C LEU A 76 -11.75 6.27 -6.06
N TRP A 77 -10.51 6.66 -5.75
CA TRP A 77 -9.57 7.23 -6.72
C TRP A 77 -9.21 6.25 -7.83
N ARG A 78 -9.18 4.95 -7.54
CA ARG A 78 -8.96 3.90 -8.54
C ARG A 78 -10.14 3.77 -9.50
N GLU A 79 -11.36 3.96 -9.02
CA GLU A 79 -12.55 3.94 -9.87
C GLU A 79 -12.62 5.21 -10.74
N ALA A 80 -12.21 6.35 -10.19
CA ALA A 80 -12.09 7.64 -10.87
C ALA A 80 -10.74 7.83 -11.62
N TRP A 81 -10.17 6.76 -12.19
CA TRP A 81 -8.81 6.77 -12.78
C TRP A 81 -8.59 7.77 -13.92
N ARG A 82 -9.67 8.32 -14.50
CA ARG A 82 -9.63 9.35 -15.56
C ARG A 82 -9.47 10.78 -15.04
N ASP A 83 -9.57 11.00 -13.73
CA ASP A 83 -9.35 12.30 -13.10
C ASP A 83 -7.85 12.54 -12.84
N GLU A 84 -7.06 12.59 -13.92
CA GLU A 84 -5.61 12.81 -13.87
C GLU A 84 -5.22 14.20 -13.36
N GLN A 85 -6.17 15.15 -13.32
CA GLN A 85 -5.92 16.55 -12.97
C GLN A 85 -6.09 16.90 -11.47
N VAL A 86 -6.41 15.93 -10.62
CA VAL A 86 -6.55 16.22 -9.18
C VAL A 86 -5.18 16.25 -8.52
N ASP A 87 -4.82 17.42 -7.98
CA ASP A 87 -3.63 17.63 -7.17
C ASP A 87 -3.63 16.68 -5.96
N GLY A 88 -2.70 15.72 -5.95
CA GLY A 88 -2.52 14.77 -4.87
C GLY A 88 -1.55 15.24 -3.79
N ASN A 89 -0.96 16.43 -3.90
CA ASN A 89 0.02 16.91 -2.91
C ASN A 89 -0.57 16.99 -1.49
N ALA A 90 -1.85 17.32 -1.37
CA ALA A 90 -2.54 17.37 -0.09
C ALA A 90 -2.61 16.00 0.63
N THR A 91 -2.64 14.90 -0.12
CA THR A 91 -2.73 13.53 0.42
C THR A 91 -1.39 12.79 0.41
N LEU A 92 -0.37 13.33 -0.26
CA LEU A 92 0.93 12.68 -0.43
C LEU A 92 1.57 12.35 0.92
N GLN A 93 1.59 13.29 1.86
CA GLN A 93 2.20 13.07 3.19
C GLN A 93 1.48 11.97 3.98
N GLU A 94 0.16 11.89 3.86
CA GLU A 94 -0.62 10.83 4.51
C GLU A 94 -0.37 9.47 3.85
N THR A 95 -0.29 9.43 2.52
CA THR A 95 0.09 8.23 1.74
C THR A 95 1.47 7.72 2.15
N LEU A 96 2.47 8.59 2.28
CA LEU A 96 3.82 8.20 2.70
C LEU A 96 3.83 7.63 4.12
N ARG A 97 3.10 8.23 5.08
CA ARG A 97 2.99 7.68 6.44
C ARG A 97 2.38 6.28 6.42
N PHE A 98 1.33 6.08 5.63
CA PHE A 98 0.71 4.77 5.49
C PHE A 98 1.67 3.72 4.91
N VAL A 99 2.42 4.09 3.86
CA VAL A 99 3.43 3.20 3.27
C VAL A 99 4.48 2.81 4.30
N HIS A 100 5.05 3.79 5.02
CA HIS A 100 6.02 3.51 6.09
C HIS A 100 5.44 2.60 7.17
N PHE A 101 4.21 2.85 7.60
CA PHE A 101 3.49 2.02 8.56
C PHE A 101 3.40 0.56 8.09
N VAL A 102 2.94 0.32 6.85
CA VAL A 102 2.81 -1.03 6.30
C VAL A 102 4.17 -1.72 6.15
N LEU A 103 5.19 -1.02 5.65
CA LEU A 103 6.55 -1.58 5.55
C LEU A 103 7.04 -2.06 6.93
N SER A 104 6.86 -1.25 7.97
CA SER A 104 7.24 -1.62 9.34
C SER A 104 6.41 -2.77 9.92
N GLN A 105 5.15 -2.91 9.52
CA GLN A 105 4.32 -4.05 9.95
C GLN A 105 4.80 -5.35 9.31
N CYS A 106 5.05 -5.34 8.00
CA CYS A 106 5.56 -6.50 7.27
C CYS A 106 6.93 -6.98 7.79
N GLU A 107 7.78 -6.08 8.29
CA GLU A 107 9.08 -6.44 8.89
C GLU A 107 8.91 -7.18 10.23
N LYS A 108 7.99 -6.72 11.08
CA LYS A 108 7.70 -7.37 12.36
C LYS A 108 7.17 -8.79 12.15
N ASP A 109 6.27 -8.96 11.19
CA ASP A 109 5.58 -10.23 10.95
C ASP A 109 6.45 -11.23 10.18
N THR A 110 7.50 -10.77 9.49
CA THR A 110 8.47 -11.65 8.80
C THR A 110 9.68 -12.03 9.67
N GLY A 111 9.79 -11.51 10.90
CA GLY A 111 10.87 -11.87 11.83
C GLY A 111 12.27 -11.44 11.40
N VAL A 112 12.39 -10.57 10.40
CA VAL A 112 13.68 -10.03 9.93
C VAL A 112 14.02 -8.80 10.78
N SER A 113 14.74 -9.02 11.89
CA SER A 113 15.44 -7.97 12.66
C SER A 113 16.86 -7.78 12.16
#